data_AF-A0A0N1DCU4-F1
#
_entry.id   AF-A0A0N1DCU4-F1
#
_cell.length_a   1.000
_cell.length_b   1.000
_cell.length_c   1.000
_cell.angle_alpha   90.00
_cell.angle_beta   90.00
_cell.angle_gamma   90.00
#
_symmetry.space_group_name_H-M   'P 1'
#
loop_
_entity.id
_entity.type
_entity.pdbx_description
1 polymer ?
#
loop_
_entity_poly.entity_id
_entity_poly.type
_entity_poly.pdbx_seq_one_letter_code
_entity_poly.pdbx_strand_id
1 'polypeptide(L)'
;MFNFFNNPQSLLHLSSRVLVTGLVMFLAGIYGAYLYNGHMPIAALVSMHAMTIIGPTFLKIGYVMRLLAQHRLTTHPVAVAVAVAVVV
;
A
#
# COMPACT_ATOMS: atom_id res chain seq x y z
N MET A 1 -13.33 13.90 -9.12
CA MET A 1 -13.23 12.78 -8.16
C MET A 1 -11.82 12.20 -8.01
N PHE A 2 -10.85 12.51 -8.88
CA PHE A 2 -9.44 12.03 -8.77
C PHE A 2 -8.45 13.00 -8.08
N ASN A 3 -8.94 14.05 -7.41
CA ASN A 3 -8.06 15.06 -6.79
C ASN A 3 -7.22 14.53 -5.62
N PHE A 4 -7.49 13.32 -5.12
CA PHE A 4 -6.68 12.66 -4.08
C PHE A 4 -5.25 12.39 -4.51
N PHE A 5 -5.02 12.18 -5.82
CA PHE A 5 -3.69 11.92 -6.37
C PHE A 5 -2.88 13.20 -6.63
N ASN A 6 -3.49 14.37 -6.53
CA ASN A 6 -2.82 15.64 -6.82
C ASN A 6 -2.06 16.20 -5.59
N ASN A 7 -2.46 15.80 -4.38
CA ASN A 7 -1.76 16.16 -3.17
C ASN A 7 -0.87 14.98 -2.71
N PRO A 8 0.46 15.12 -2.75
CA PRO A 8 1.36 14.04 -2.39
C PRO A 8 1.25 13.61 -0.91
N GLN A 9 0.73 14.45 -0.01
CA GLN A 9 0.39 14.04 1.36
C GLN A 9 -0.84 13.13 1.43
N SER A 10 -1.88 13.40 0.64
CA SER A 10 -3.07 12.54 0.57
C SER A 10 -2.73 11.16 -0.02
N LEU A 11 -1.82 11.12 -0.99
CA LEU A 11 -1.23 9.91 -1.56
C LEU A 11 -0.46 9.07 -0.54
N LEU A 12 0.33 9.69 0.33
CA LEU A 12 0.99 9.00 1.44
C LEU A 12 -0.01 8.39 2.43
N HIS A 13 -1.04 9.14 2.79
CA HIS A 13 -2.05 8.67 3.73
C HIS A 13 -2.87 7.52 3.15
N LEU A 14 -3.22 7.59 1.86
CA LEU A 14 -3.87 6.51 1.13
C LEU A 14 -2.97 5.26 1.08
N SER A 15 -1.70 5.43 0.76
CA SER A 15 -0.71 4.35 0.74
C SER A 15 -0.58 3.66 2.10
N SER A 16 -0.49 4.43 3.21
CA SER A 16 -0.44 3.86 4.56
C SER A 16 -1.69 3.06 4.90
N ARG A 17 -2.88 3.53 4.52
CA ARG A 17 -4.13 2.76 4.70
C ARG A 17 -4.08 1.45 3.91
N VAL A 18 -3.64 1.49 2.65
CA VAL A 18 -3.50 0.29 1.80
C VAL A 18 -2.50 -0.71 2.38
N LEU A 19 -1.38 -0.21 2.94
CA LEU A 19 -0.39 -1.04 3.62
C LEU A 19 -0.99 -1.73 4.85
N VAL A 20 -1.71 -0.99 5.70
CA VAL A 20 -2.35 -1.56 6.90
C VAL A 20 -3.41 -2.59 6.51
N THR A 21 -4.27 -2.30 5.53
CA THR A 21 -5.28 -3.26 5.06
C THR A 21 -4.65 -4.51 4.47
N GLY A 22 -3.58 -4.36 3.66
CA GLY A 22 -2.85 -5.48 3.10
C GLY A 22 -2.19 -6.35 4.17
N LEU A 23 -1.64 -5.72 5.22
CA LEU A 23 -1.04 -6.42 6.35
C LEU A 23 -2.08 -7.21 7.15
N VAL A 24 -3.21 -6.58 7.51
CA VAL A 24 -4.28 -7.25 8.27
C VAL A 24 -4.86 -8.41 7.46
N MET A 25 -5.12 -8.21 6.17
CA MET A 25 -5.61 -9.27 5.28
C MET A 25 -4.60 -10.42 5.15
N PHE A 26 -3.31 -10.12 5.04
CA PHE A 26 -2.25 -11.13 4.97
C PHE A 26 -2.16 -11.96 6.26
N LEU A 27 -2.18 -11.31 7.42
CA LEU A 27 -2.14 -11.98 8.72
C LEU A 27 -3.37 -12.85 8.94
N ALA A 28 -4.56 -12.38 8.55
CA ALA A 28 -5.78 -13.18 8.57
C ALA A 28 -5.65 -14.42 7.67
N GLY A 29 -5.14 -14.26 6.45
CA GLY A 29 -4.86 -15.36 5.53
C GLY A 29 -3.92 -16.41 6.12
N ILE A 30 -2.80 -15.98 6.71
CA ILE A 30 -1.84 -16.89 7.37
C ILE A 30 -2.51 -17.65 8.51
N TYR A 31 -3.27 -16.95 9.35
CA TYR A 31 -3.94 -17.55 10.50
C TYR A 31 -4.90 -18.66 10.06
N GLY A 32 -5.78 -18.42 9.08
CA GLY A 32 -6.73 -19.45 8.64
C GLY A 32 -6.14 -20.51 7.72
N ALA A 33 -5.04 -20.24 7.02
CA ALA A 33 -4.40 -21.22 6.13
C ALA A 33 -3.47 -22.19 6.87
N TYR A 34 -2.76 -21.72 7.91
CA TYR A 34 -1.67 -22.47 8.52
C TYR A 34 -1.83 -22.71 10.03
N LEU A 35 -2.46 -21.81 10.78
CA LEU A 35 -2.61 -21.95 12.24
C LEU A 35 -3.94 -22.56 12.65
N TYR A 36 -4.98 -22.43 11.81
CA TYR A 36 -6.29 -22.97 12.09
C TYR A 36 -6.36 -24.45 11.71
N ASN A 37 -6.40 -25.31 12.73
CA ASN A 37 -6.40 -26.77 12.59
C ASN A 37 -7.81 -27.40 12.59
N GLY A 38 -8.86 -26.59 12.42
CA GLY A 38 -10.25 -27.04 12.42
C GLY A 38 -10.69 -27.62 11.06
N HIS A 39 -11.80 -28.34 11.05
CA HIS A 39 -12.41 -28.84 9.82
C HIS A 39 -12.96 -27.67 8.99
N MET A 40 -12.17 -27.21 8.02
CA MET A 40 -12.56 -26.18 7.07
C MET A 40 -12.93 -26.81 5.72
N PRO A 41 -14.06 -26.41 5.10
CA PRO A 41 -14.39 -26.86 3.76
C PRO A 41 -13.33 -26.38 2.76
N ILE A 42 -13.10 -27.16 1.70
CA ILE A 42 -12.06 -26.89 0.68
C ILE A 42 -12.16 -25.47 0.12
N ALA A 43 -13.37 -24.96 -0.14
CA ALA A 43 -13.56 -23.61 -0.64
C ALA A 43 -13.06 -22.52 0.33
N ALA A 44 -13.29 -22.70 1.64
CA ALA A 44 -12.79 -21.79 2.65
C ALA A 44 -11.26 -21.84 2.73
N LEU A 45 -10.66 -23.02 2.69
CA LEU A 45 -9.21 -23.20 2.74
C LEU A 45 -8.51 -22.53 1.52
N VAL A 46 -9.08 -22.70 0.33
CA VAL A 46 -8.64 -22.01 -0.90
C VAL A 46 -8.76 -20.50 -0.75
N SER A 47 -9.84 -19.99 -0.15
CA SER A 47 -9.99 -18.55 0.08
C SER A 47 -8.94 -18.00 1.06
N MET A 48 -8.59 -18.76 2.12
CA MET A 48 -7.54 -18.37 3.07
C MET A 48 -6.17 -18.33 2.39
N HIS A 49 -5.87 -19.30 1.52
CA HIS A 49 -4.65 -19.27 0.69
C HIS A 49 -4.67 -18.13 -0.34
N ALA A 50 -5.83 -17.80 -0.92
CA ALA A 50 -5.92 -16.64 -1.81
C ALA A 50 -5.61 -15.34 -1.06
N MET A 51 -6.04 -15.19 0.19
CA MET A 51 -5.71 -14.03 1.03
C MET A 51 -4.20 -13.90 1.30
N THR A 52 -3.45 -15.00 1.38
CA THR A 52 -1.98 -14.95 1.54
C THR A 52 -1.26 -14.51 0.26
N ILE A 53 -1.92 -14.55 -0.90
CA ILE A 53 -1.40 -14.00 -2.17
C ILE A 53 -1.85 -12.55 -2.35
N ILE A 54 -3.11 -12.26 -2.06
CA ILE A 54 -3.70 -10.92 -2.21
C ILE A 54 -3.10 -9.93 -1.19
N GLY A 55 -2.87 -10.33 0.05
CA GLY A 55 -2.28 -9.45 1.08
C GLY A 55 -0.90 -8.87 0.69
N PRO A 56 0.10 -9.69 0.33
CA PRO A 56 1.42 -9.22 -0.10
C PRO A 56 1.40 -8.39 -1.38
N THR A 57 0.46 -8.65 -2.30
CA THR A 57 0.32 -7.82 -3.51
C THR A 57 -0.20 -6.42 -3.17
N PHE A 58 -1.19 -6.31 -2.27
CA PHE A 58 -1.62 -5.01 -1.72
C PHE A 58 -0.49 -4.29 -0.99
N LEU A 59 0.33 -5.02 -0.21
CA LEU A 59 1.50 -4.44 0.46
C LEU A 59 2.52 -3.88 -0.54
N LYS A 60 2.81 -4.62 -1.62
CA LYS A 60 3.75 -4.18 -2.66
C LYS A 60 3.25 -2.92 -3.37
N ILE A 61 1.98 -2.87 -3.75
CA ILE A 61 1.36 -1.69 -4.39
C ILE A 61 1.35 -0.51 -3.41
N GLY A 62 0.95 -0.74 -2.16
CA GLY A 62 0.98 0.26 -1.09
C GLY A 62 2.37 0.88 -0.92
N TYR A 63 3.41 0.04 -0.90
CA TYR A 63 4.80 0.48 -0.77
C TYR A 63 5.27 1.31 -1.97
N VAL A 64 4.99 0.87 -3.20
CA VAL A 64 5.35 1.63 -4.41
C VAL A 64 4.64 2.99 -4.42
N MET A 65 3.36 3.06 -4.03
CA MET A 65 2.64 4.34 -3.88
C MET A 65 3.28 5.24 -2.80
N ARG A 66 3.77 4.66 -1.71
CA ARG A 66 4.50 5.40 -0.66
C ARG A 66 5.77 6.03 -1.22
N LEU A 67 6.58 5.23 -1.93
CA LEU A 67 7.82 5.69 -2.54
C LEU A 67 7.56 6.78 -3.57
N LEU A 68 6.54 6.62 -4.42
CA LEU A 68 6.17 7.63 -5.41
C LEU A 68 5.75 8.95 -4.74
N ALA A 69 4.99 8.89 -3.65
CA ALA A 69 4.55 10.07 -2.92
C ALA A 69 5.71 10.77 -2.20
N GLN A 70 6.65 10.01 -1.61
CA GLN A 70 7.89 10.55 -1.06
C GLN A 70 8.76 11.18 -2.15
N HIS A 71 8.91 10.53 -3.30
CA HIS A 71 9.65 11.08 -4.43
C HIS A 71 9.06 12.42 -4.89
N ARG A 72 7.74 12.52 -5.02
CA ARG A 72 7.04 13.77 -5.36
C ARG A 72 7.27 14.86 -4.30
N LEU A 73 7.21 14.53 -3.01
CA LEU A 73 7.46 15.46 -1.90
C LEU A 73 8.91 15.96 -1.85
N THR A 74 9.88 15.13 -2.23
CA THR A 74 11.30 15.51 -2.25
C THR A 74 11.65 16.31 -3.51
N THR A 75 11.03 16.00 -4.66
CA THR A 75 11.30 16.71 -5.92
C THR A 75 10.63 18.09 -5.99
N HIS A 76 9.44 18.29 -5.42
CA HIS A 76 8.77 19.60 -5.42
C HIS A 76 9.56 20.74 -4.76
N PRO A 77 10.20 20.60 -3.59
CA PRO A 77 11.00 21.67 -2.99
C PRO A 77 12.28 21.93 -3.79
N VAL A 78 12.88 20.91 -4.41
CA VAL A 78 14.07 21.08 -5.26
C VAL A 78 13.73 21.80 -6.55
N ALA A 79 12.60 21.49 -7.19
CA ALA A 79 12.17 22.17 -8.41
C ALA A 79 11.86 23.66 -8.17
N VAL A 80 11.24 24.00 -7.02
CA VAL A 80 10.99 25.40 -6.64
C VAL A 80 12.30 26.10 -6.25
N ALA A 81 13.20 25.44 -5.51
CA ALA A 81 14.50 26.02 -5.16
C ALA A 81 15.39 26.26 -6.40
N VAL A 82 15.42 25.33 -7.36
CA VAL A 82 16.13 25.52 -8.63
C VAL A 82 15.47 26.61 -9.47
N ALA A 83 14.15 26.64 -9.58
CA ALA A 83 13.46 27.72 -10.30
C ALA A 83 13.72 29.10 -9.67
N VAL A 84 13.72 29.20 -8.33
CA VAL A 84 14.06 30.44 -7.62
C VAL A 84 15.53 30.81 -7.85
N ALA A 85 16.45 29.85 -7.78
CA ALA A 85 17.88 30.09 -8.02
C ALA A 85 18.22 30.45 -9.48
N VAL A 86 17.35 30.11 -10.45
CA VAL A 86 17.51 30.49 -11.86
C VAL A 86 16.90 31.87 -12.15
N VAL A 87 16.01 32.36 -11.29
CA VAL A 87 15.30 33.65 -11.46
C VAL A 87 15.92 34.81 -10.65
N VAL A 88 16.85 34.51 -9.74
CA VAL A 88 17.66 35.49 -8.97
C VAL A 88 19.04 35.64 -9.59
#